data_AF-A0A2X3HEX7-F1
#
_entry.id   AF-A0A2X3HEX7-F1
#
_cell.length_a   1.000
_cell.length_b   1.000
_cell.length_c   1.000
_cell.angle_alpha   90.00
_cell.angle_beta   90.00
_cell.angle_gamma   90.00
#
_symmetry.space_group_name_H-M   'P 1'
#
loop_
_entity.id
_entity.type
_entity.pdbx_description
1 polymer ?
#
loop_
_entity_poly.entity_id
_entity_poly.type
_entity_poly.pdbx_seq_one_letter_code
_entity_poly.pdbx_strand_id
1 'polypeptide(L)' 'MTEVNPFPYSLDNKRYHTWNYCLRKQFGMKIFKVALDGGFDCPNRDGTVARGGCTFVVQLVQAISLAIANLI' A
#
# COMPACT_ATOMS: atom_id res chain seq x y z
N MET A 1 -9.08 -28.82 -13.64
CA MET A 1 -9.60 -28.89 -12.26
C MET A 1 -9.66 -27.47 -11.73
N THR A 2 -10.84 -26.97 -11.39
CA THR A 2 -10.98 -25.72 -10.65
C THR A 2 -10.47 -25.96 -9.24
N GLU A 3 -9.35 -25.34 -8.86
CA GLU A 3 -8.88 -25.42 -7.48
C GLU A 3 -9.91 -24.78 -6.56
N VAL A 4 -10.52 -25.59 -5.70
CA VAL A 4 -11.39 -25.11 -4.62
C VAL A 4 -10.50 -24.40 -3.63
N ASN A 5 -10.75 -23.12 -3.38
CA ASN A 5 -9.99 -22.35 -2.39
C ASN A 5 -10.40 -22.78 -0.96
N PRO A 6 -9.56 -23.49 -0.19
CA PRO A 6 -9.84 -23.85 1.21
C PRO A 6 -9.90 -22.67 2.17
N PHE A 7 -9.52 -21.46 1.75
CA PHE A 7 -9.46 -20.27 2.60
C PHE A 7 -10.61 -19.31 2.28
N PRO A 8 -11.65 -19.21 3.15
CA PRO A 8 -12.86 -18.43 2.86
C PRO A 8 -12.65 -16.91 2.77
N TYR A 9 -11.48 -16.43 3.20
CA TYR A 9 -11.14 -15.01 3.28
C TYR A 9 -9.85 -14.68 2.51
N SER A 10 -9.67 -15.35 1.37
CA SER A 10 -8.60 -15.10 0.41
C SER A 10 -9.16 -15.14 -1.00
N LEU A 11 -8.58 -14.35 -1.90
CA LEU A 11 -8.92 -14.36 -3.33
C LEU A 11 -7.98 -15.25 -4.15
N ASP A 12 -6.93 -15.77 -3.51
CA ASP A 12 -5.75 -16.33 -4.16
C ASP A 12 -5.20 -17.57 -3.43
N ASN A 13 -6.07 -18.30 -2.73
CA ASN A 13 -5.72 -19.52 -1.99
C ASN A 13 -4.54 -19.33 -1.01
N LYS A 14 -4.48 -18.19 -0.34
CA LYS A 14 -3.47 -17.86 0.67
C LYS A 14 -4.02 -18.00 2.08
N ARG A 15 -3.18 -18.51 2.98
CA ARG A 15 -3.45 -18.68 4.42
C ARG A 15 -3.52 -17.38 5.22
N TYR A 16 -3.39 -16.22 4.56
CA TYR A 16 -3.39 -14.91 5.18
C TYR A 16 -4.21 -13.92 4.36
N HIS A 17 -4.78 -12.92 5.04
CA HIS A 17 -5.51 -11.84 4.37
C HIS A 17 -4.52 -10.94 3.65
N THR A 18 -4.56 -10.98 2.32
CA THR A 18 -3.75 -10.06 1.52
C THR A 18 -4.31 -8.65 1.61
N TRP A 19 -3.43 -7.66 1.48
CA TRP A 19 -3.85 -6.27 1.39
C TRP A 19 -4.86 -6.04 0.25
N ASN A 20 -4.67 -6.74 -0.88
CA ASN A 20 -5.61 -6.72 -2.00
C ASN A 20 -7.00 -7.28 -1.62
N TYR A 21 -7.07 -8.39 -0.86
CA TYR A 21 -8.34 -8.90 -0.34
C TYR A 21 -9.04 -7.88 0.55
N CYS A 22 -8.32 -7.30 1.52
CA CYS A 22 -8.90 -6.30 2.44
C CYS A 22 -9.42 -5.08 1.69
N LEU A 23 -8.63 -4.51 0.77
CA LEU A 23 -9.04 -3.33 0.01
C LEU A 23 -10.18 -3.62 -0.96
N ARG A 24 -10.19 -4.79 -1.61
CA ARG A 24 -11.32 -5.18 -2.46
C ARG A 24 -12.62 -5.35 -1.66
N LYS A 25 -12.53 -5.88 -0.44
CA LYS A 25 -13.68 -5.99 0.47
C LYS A 25 -14.19 -4.61 0.92
N GLN A 26 -13.29 -3.65 1.14
CA GLN A 26 -13.66 -2.30 1.58
C GLN A 26 -14.19 -1.42 0.44
N PHE A 27 -13.56 -1.47 -0.74
CA PHE A 27 -13.83 -0.54 -1.85
C PHE A 27 -14.57 -1.18 -3.04
N GLY A 28 -14.78 -2.50 -3.06
CA GLY A 28 -15.47 -3.21 -4.14
C GLY A 28 -14.69 -3.35 -5.44
N MET A 29 -13.49 -2.76 -5.54
CA MET A 29 -12.67 -2.73 -6.75
C MET A 29 -11.19 -2.99 -6.45
N LYS A 30 -10.40 -3.26 -7.50
CA LYS A 30 -8.95 -3.42 -7.36
C LYS A 30 -8.32 -2.06 -7.09
N ILE A 31 -7.58 -1.97 -5.99
CA ILE A 31 -6.84 -0.75 -5.61
C ILE A 31 -5.36 -0.97 -5.87
N PHE A 32 -4.71 0.04 -6.44
CA PHE A 32 -3.28 0.06 -6.71
C PHE A 32 -2.60 1.10 -5.81
N LYS A 33 -1.41 0.77 -5.33
CA LYS A 33 -0.56 1.73 -4.63
C LYS A 33 0.25 2.48 -5.67
N VAL A 34 0.13 3.80 -5.67
CA VAL A 34 1.01 4.68 -6.45
C VAL A 34 1.98 5.31 -5.47
N ALA A 35 3.28 5.12 -5.70
CA ALA A 35 4.29 5.86 -4.99
C ALA A 35 4.29 7.29 -5.53
N LEU A 36 4.05 8.27 -4.67
CA LEU A 36 4.22 9.67 -5.00
C LEU A 36 5.54 10.17 -4.42
N ASP A 37 6.32 10.83 -5.26
CA ASP A 37 7.42 11.66 -4.81
C ASP A 37 6.86 13.03 -4.42
N GLY A 38 6.85 13.31 -3.11
CA GLY A 38 6.38 14.58 -2.56
C GLY A 38 7.46 15.66 -2.51
N GLY A 39 8.68 15.41 -3.03
CA GLY A 39 9.82 16.32 -2.87
C GLY A 39 10.37 16.37 -1.45
N PHE A 40 10.06 15.36 -0.61
CA PHE A 40 10.61 15.25 0.73
C PHE A 40 12.06 14.77 0.64
N ASP A 41 13.01 15.64 0.98
CA ASP A 41 14.40 15.23 1.16
C ASP A 41 14.61 14.65 2.57
N CYS A 42 15.58 13.76 2.70
CA CYS A 42 15.90 13.17 3.99
C CYS A 42 16.59 14.24 4.87
N PRO A 43 16.02 14.61 6.04
CA PRO A 43 16.65 15.60 6.94
C PRO A 43 17.95 15.08 7.59
N ASN A 44 18.27 13.79 7.38
CA ASN A 44 19.51 13.15 7.82
C ASN A 44 20.50 12.91 6.67
N ARG A 45 20.22 13.35 5.43
CA ARG A 45 21.09 13.11 4.28
C ARG A 45 22.44 13.80 4.41
N ASP A 46 22.44 15.01 4.94
CA ASP A 46 23.63 15.82 5.21
C ASP A 46 24.17 15.65 6.65
N GLY A 47 23.40 14.98 7.51
CA GLY A 47 23.77 14.68 8.90
C GLY A 47 23.81 15.89 9.84
N THR A 48 23.36 17.06 9.40
CA THR A 48 23.52 18.30 10.17
C THR A 48 22.32 18.63 11.08
N VAL A 49 21.11 18.15 10.74
CA VAL A 49 19.86 18.64 11.36
C VAL A 49 19.21 17.64 12.33
N ALA A 50 19.23 16.33 12.08
CA ALA A 50 18.52 15.36 12.92
C ALA A 50 19.38 14.17 13.39
N ARG A 51 19.15 13.74 14.64
CA ARG A 51 19.81 12.59 15.29
C ARG A 51 18.72 11.59 15.70
N GLY A 52 18.84 10.32 15.31
CA GLY A 52 17.86 9.28 15.66
C GLY A 52 17.46 8.30 14.54
N GLY A 53 18.07 8.40 13.35
CA GLY A 53 17.81 7.50 12.22
C GLY A 53 16.77 8.04 11.24
N CYS A 54 16.79 7.54 10.01
CA CYS A 54 15.88 7.98 8.96
C CYS A 54 14.46 7.44 9.23
N THR A 55 13.58 8.29 9.76
CA THR A 55 12.14 8.07 9.66
C THR A 55 11.76 8.39 8.21
N PHE A 56 12.08 7.49 7.28
CA PHE A 56 11.68 7.62 5.88
C PHE A 56 10.16 7.88 5.86
N VAL A 57 9.76 9.09 5.45
CA VAL A 57 8.35 9.46 5.36
C VAL A 57 7.77 8.78 4.12
N VAL A 58 7.43 7.51 4.26
CA VAL A 58 6.43 6.83 3.41
C VAL A 58 5.04 6.85 4.06
N GLN A 59 4.88 7.59 5.17
CA GLN A 59 3.60 7.85 5.84
C GLN A 59 2.66 8.77 5.03
N LEU A 60 2.88 8.92 3.71
CA LEU A 60 1.93 9.52 2.78
C LEU A 60 1.47 8.54 1.68
N VAL A 61 1.79 7.25 1.78
CA VAL A 61 1.27 6.22 0.85
C VAL A 61 0.02 5.52 1.40
N GLN A 62 -0.46 5.90 2.60
CA GLN A 62 -1.73 5.36 3.13
C GLN A 62 -2.97 6.19 2.77
N ALA A 63 -2.83 7.35 2.12
CA ALA A 63 -3.95 8.27 1.91
C ALA A 63 -4.45 8.43 0.46
N ILE A 64 -3.88 7.73 -0.53
CA ILE A 64 -4.38 7.77 -1.92
C ILE A 64 -4.92 6.40 -2.31
N SER A 65 -5.98 5.99 -1.60
CA SER A 65 -6.93 4.98 -2.11
C SER A 65 -8.15 5.64 -2.77
N LEU A 66 -8.12 6.95 -2.98
CA LEU A 66 -9.16 7.70 -3.66
C LEU A 66 -8.77 7.94 -5.12
N ALA A 67 -9.53 7.32 -6.02
CA ALA A 67 -9.75 7.78 -7.39
C ALA A 67 -8.65 7.60 -8.45
N ILE A 68 -7.98 6.44 -8.52
CA ILE A 68 -7.39 5.98 -9.79
C ILE A 68 -8.23 4.82 -10.35
N ALA A 69 -9.53 5.07 -10.44
CA ALA A 69 -10.47 4.25 -11.21
C ALA A 69 -10.82 4.88 -12.56
N ASN A 70 -10.64 6.21 -12.69
CA ASN A 70 -11.16 7.02 -13.82
C ASN A 70 -10.11 7.97 -14.44
N LEU A 71 -8.81 7.72 -14.24
CA LEU A 71 -7.74 8.61 -14.73
C LEU A 71 -6.60 7.88 -15.47
N ILE A 72 -6.83 6.62 -15.84
CA ILE A 72 -6.02 5.85 -16.81
C ILE A 72 -6.99 5.11 -17.72
#